data_AF-A0A2N1M7I2-F1
#
_entry.id   AF-A0A2N1M7I2-F1
#
_cell.length_a   1.000
_cell.length_b   1.000
_cell.length_c   1.000
_cell.angle_alpha   90.00
_cell.angle_beta   90.00
_cell.angle_gamma   90.00
#
_symmetry.space_group_name_H-M   'P 1'
#
loop_
_entity.id
_entity.type
_entity.pdbx_description
1 polymer ?
#
loop_
_entity_poly.entity_id
_entity_poly.type
_entity_poly.pdbx_seq_one_letter_code
_entity_poly.pdbx_strand_id
1 'polypeptide(L)'
;YISSLSECRQEKALINENLFERIKKILLDPSNKEIDTKTTREWARKRFILEEITPGDYRIMAKRDNKPVLIVENMYEVLCRIHAEIDNHAGQKQLWESVKQNWSFVRQEIVEKFVNNCTICATRKPSFHPLAS
;
A
#
# COMPACT_ATOMS: atom_id res chain seq x y z
N TYR A 1 9.79 -14.13 2.00
CA TYR A 1 9.89 -13.02 1.04
C TYR A 1 9.85 -11.67 1.78
N ILE A 2 8.67 -11.24 2.24
CA ILE A 2 8.57 -10.66 3.60
C ILE A 2 9.16 -11.70 4.58
N SER A 3 9.84 -11.27 5.65
CA SER A 3 10.81 -12.05 6.47
C SER A 3 12.18 -12.40 5.84
N SER A 4 12.36 -12.39 4.52
CA SER A 4 13.67 -12.68 3.87
C SER A 4 14.37 -11.43 3.31
N LEU A 5 13.88 -10.25 3.67
CA LEU A 5 14.54 -8.96 3.49
C LEU A 5 15.03 -8.50 4.87
N SER A 6 16.08 -7.67 4.96
CA SER A 6 16.39 -7.04 6.25
C SER A 6 15.23 -6.16 6.71
N GLU A 7 15.04 -6.04 8.03
CA GLU A 7 13.91 -5.33 8.66
C GLU A 7 13.74 -3.90 8.10
N CYS A 8 14.83 -3.13 8.02
CA CYS A 8 14.88 -1.80 7.40
C CYS A 8 14.54 -1.78 5.87
N ARG A 9 14.66 -2.90 5.16
CA ARG A 9 14.15 -3.04 3.77
C ARG A 9 12.68 -3.46 3.73
N GLN A 10 12.17 -4.15 4.76
CA GLN A 10 10.74 -4.48 4.89
C GLN A 10 9.92 -3.24 5.25
N GLU A 11 10.36 -2.45 6.24
CA GLU A 11 9.76 -1.14 6.59
C GLU A 11 9.70 -0.17 5.40
N LYS A 12 10.67 -0.21 4.49
CA LYS A 12 10.69 0.66 3.30
C LYS A 12 9.94 0.08 2.10
N ALA A 13 9.46 -1.15 2.20
CA ALA A 13 8.65 -1.84 1.19
C ALA A 13 7.15 -1.85 1.54
N LEU A 14 6.78 -1.57 2.78
CA LEU A 14 5.41 -1.34 3.25
C LEU A 14 5.46 -0.28 4.36
N ILE A 15 4.72 0.81 4.20
CA ILE A 15 4.76 1.92 5.16
C ILE A 15 3.73 1.65 6.25
N ASN A 16 4.20 1.47 7.49
CA ASN A 16 3.35 1.41 8.67
C ASN A 16 3.11 2.83 9.23
N GLU A 17 2.20 2.97 10.17
CA GLU A 17 1.82 4.25 10.78
C GLU A 17 3.03 4.97 11.41
N ASN A 18 3.93 4.24 12.08
CA ASN A 18 5.14 4.81 12.67
C ASN A 18 6.06 5.46 11.62
N LEU A 19 6.33 4.76 10.52
CA LEU A 19 7.15 5.29 9.43
C LEU A 19 6.42 6.42 8.68
N PHE A 20 5.09 6.33 8.53
CA PHE A 20 4.27 7.39 7.94
C PHE A 20 4.42 8.70 8.72
N GLU A 21 4.26 8.66 10.04
CA GLU A 21 4.41 9.85 10.90
C GLU A 21 5.85 10.39 10.93
N ARG A 22 6.86 9.51 10.84
CA ARG A 22 8.26 9.94 10.67
C ARG A 22 8.48 10.64 9.32
N ILE A 23 7.94 10.10 8.23
CA ILE A 23 7.97 10.76 6.92
C ILE A 23 7.25 12.11 6.99
N LYS A 24 6.06 12.19 7.62
CA LYS A 24 5.29 13.43 7.79
C LYS A 24 6.13 14.52 8.47
N LYS A 25 6.74 14.20 9.61
CA LYS A 25 7.63 15.12 10.35
C LYS A 25 8.84 15.58 9.52
N ILE A 26 9.49 14.66 8.80
CA ILE A 26 10.64 14.98 7.92
C ILE A 26 10.26 15.92 6.76
N LEU A 27 9.02 15.83 6.26
CA LEU A 27 8.55 16.67 5.16
C LEU A 27 8.01 18.02 5.64
N LEU A 28 7.47 18.10 6.86
CA LEU A 28 7.06 19.35 7.50
C LEU A 28 8.27 20.21 7.90
N ASP A 29 9.35 19.60 8.38
CA ASP A 29 10.61 20.28 8.70
C ASP A 29 11.81 19.60 8.02
N PRO A 30 12.05 19.89 6.72
CA PRO A 30 13.11 19.25 5.92
C PRO A 30 14.53 19.56 6.38
N SER A 31 14.73 20.65 7.13
CA SER A 31 16.04 21.18 7.55
C SER A 31 16.53 20.54 8.85
N ASN A 32 15.61 20.11 9.70
CA ASN A 32 15.90 19.54 11.00
C ASN A 32 16.59 18.17 10.90
N LYS A 33 17.68 18.04 11.68
CA LYS A 33 18.60 16.90 11.62
C LYS A 33 18.32 15.85 12.69
N GLU A 34 17.47 16.17 13.67
CA GLU A 34 17.19 15.35 14.85
C GLU A 34 15.97 14.41 14.66
N ILE A 35 15.12 14.67 13.67
CA ILE A 35 13.84 13.94 13.47
C ILE A 35 14.04 12.43 13.18
N ASP A 36 15.11 12.06 12.49
CA ASP A 36 15.43 10.67 12.10
C ASP A 36 16.90 10.57 11.67
N THR A 37 17.37 9.39 11.25
CA THR A 37 18.69 9.20 10.62
C THR A 37 18.81 9.92 9.27
N LYS A 38 20.03 10.36 8.90
CA LYS A 38 20.32 11.01 7.60
C LYS A 38 19.74 10.22 6.42
N THR A 39 19.94 8.91 6.42
CA THR A 39 19.48 7.97 5.37
C THR A 39 17.96 7.96 5.23
N THR A 40 17.20 7.95 6.34
CA THR A 40 15.73 8.05 6.28
C THR A 40 15.29 9.41 5.78
N ARG A 41 15.91 10.50 6.27
CA ARG A 41 15.55 11.88 5.85
C ARG A 41 15.76 12.10 4.35
N GLU A 42 16.89 11.64 3.82
CA GLU A 42 17.19 11.71 2.38
C GLU A 42 16.26 10.82 1.54
N TRP A 43 15.98 9.59 2.00
CA TRP A 43 15.04 8.70 1.34
C TRP A 43 13.62 9.28 1.31
N ALA A 44 13.13 9.80 2.44
CA ALA A 44 11.79 10.38 2.54
C ALA A 44 11.63 11.58 1.60
N ARG A 45 12.52 12.59 1.67
CA ARG A 45 12.50 13.74 0.74
C ARG A 45 12.64 13.33 -0.73
N LYS A 46 13.35 12.24 -1.03
CA LYS A 46 13.50 11.72 -2.40
C LYS A 46 12.26 10.97 -2.90
N ARG A 47 11.47 10.35 -2.03
CA ARG A 47 10.34 9.48 -2.40
C ARG A 47 8.96 10.13 -2.27
N PHE A 48 8.80 11.15 -1.43
CA PHE A 48 7.48 11.69 -1.07
C PHE A 48 7.40 13.23 -1.16
N ILE A 49 6.18 13.73 -1.22
CA ILE A 49 5.78 15.12 -0.94
C ILE A 49 4.61 15.11 0.04
N LEU A 50 4.35 16.26 0.68
CA LEU A 50 3.07 16.52 1.35
C LEU A 50 2.14 17.26 0.39
N GLU A 51 0.88 16.86 0.40
CA GLU A 51 -0.26 17.56 -0.18
C GLU A 51 -1.12 18.05 1.00
N GLU A 52 -1.31 19.36 1.14
CA GLU A 52 -2.23 19.93 2.14
C GLU A 52 -3.66 19.76 1.63
N ILE A 53 -4.50 18.99 2.35
CA ILE A 53 -5.91 18.81 1.98
C ILE A 53 -6.75 19.95 2.55
N THR A 54 -6.53 20.26 3.83
CA THR A 54 -7.12 21.38 4.55
C THR A 54 -6.04 22.00 5.45
N PRO A 55 -6.16 23.25 5.92
CA PRO A 55 -5.11 23.89 6.71
C PRO A 55 -4.66 23.05 7.92
N GLY A 56 -3.42 22.57 7.88
CA GLY A 56 -2.85 21.70 8.92
C GLY A 56 -3.10 20.18 8.76
N ASP A 57 -3.91 19.75 7.79
CA ASP A 57 -4.06 18.34 7.42
C ASP A 57 -3.33 18.01 6.11
N TYR A 58 -2.46 17.01 6.17
CA TYR A 58 -1.52 16.68 5.09
C TYR A 58 -1.54 15.20 4.74
N ARG A 59 -1.67 14.93 3.44
CA ARG A 59 -1.51 13.63 2.81
C ARG A 59 -0.09 13.43 2.31
N ILE A 60 0.47 12.25 2.55
CA ILE A 60 1.76 11.87 1.97
C ILE A 60 1.52 11.27 0.57
N MET A 61 2.06 11.94 -0.44
CA MET A 61 1.98 11.51 -1.84
C MET A 61 3.33 10.96 -2.31
N ALA A 62 3.31 9.84 -3.04
CA ALA A 62 4.52 9.24 -3.58
C ALA A 62 4.93 9.89 -4.91
N LYS A 63 6.14 10.44 -4.97
CA LYS A 63 6.70 11.14 -6.15
C LYS A 63 6.78 10.29 -7.42
N ARG A 64 6.77 8.95 -7.30
CA ARG A 64 6.97 8.03 -8.44
C ARG A 64 5.74 7.92 -9.34
N ASP A 65 4.55 8.11 -8.79
CA ASP A 65 3.26 7.85 -9.44
C ASP A 65 2.15 8.85 -9.06
N ASN A 66 2.49 9.87 -8.27
CA ASN A 66 1.61 10.95 -7.79
C ASN A 66 0.33 10.44 -7.11
N LYS A 67 0.47 9.45 -6.23
CA LYS A 67 -0.65 8.80 -5.52
C LYS A 67 -0.45 8.80 -4.01
N PRO A 68 -1.53 8.78 -3.22
CA PRO A 68 -1.45 8.60 -1.78
C PRO A 68 -0.69 7.33 -1.42
N VAL A 69 0.13 7.42 -0.39
CA VAL A 69 0.68 6.24 0.29
C VAL A 69 -0.46 5.51 0.99
N LEU A 70 -0.68 4.23 0.66
CA LEU A 70 -1.54 3.36 1.47
C LEU A 70 -0.68 2.73 2.58
N ILE A 71 -0.98 3.06 3.84
CA ILE A 71 -0.33 2.44 4.99
C ILE A 71 -0.87 1.04 5.26
N VAL A 72 -0.08 0.20 5.93
CA VAL A 72 -0.42 -1.20 6.24
C VAL A 72 -1.72 -1.31 7.03
N GLU A 73 -1.90 -0.42 8.00
CA GLU A 73 -3.03 -0.38 8.94
C GLU A 73 -4.37 -0.20 8.20
N ASN A 74 -4.39 0.68 7.19
CA ASN A 74 -5.57 0.95 6.37
C ASN A 74 -5.70 -0.01 5.17
N MET A 75 -4.68 -0.82 4.89
CA MET A 75 -4.59 -1.61 3.65
C MET A 75 -5.71 -2.66 3.57
N TYR A 76 -6.05 -3.33 4.68
CA TYR A 76 -7.09 -4.35 4.68
C TYR A 76 -8.48 -3.75 4.39
N GLU A 77 -8.84 -2.64 5.04
CA GLU A 77 -10.12 -1.96 4.83
C GLU A 77 -10.26 -1.47 3.39
N VAL A 78 -9.22 -0.81 2.86
CA VAL A 78 -9.20 -0.33 1.47
C VAL A 78 -9.33 -1.49 0.47
N LEU A 79 -8.67 -2.63 0.71
CA LEU A 79 -8.81 -3.81 -0.14
C LEU A 79 -10.22 -4.42 -0.06
N CYS A 80 -10.81 -4.51 1.14
CA CYS A 80 -12.20 -4.96 1.32
C CYS A 80 -13.19 -4.05 0.57
N ARG A 81 -13.07 -2.73 0.74
CA ARG A 81 -13.93 -1.74 0.08
C ARG A 81 -13.84 -1.83 -1.44
N ILE A 82 -12.62 -1.80 -2.00
CA ILE A 82 -12.45 -1.88 -3.46
C ILE A 82 -12.97 -3.24 -3.96
N HIS A 83 -12.60 -4.34 -3.31
CA HIS A 83 -12.96 -5.69 -3.76
C HIS A 83 -14.45 -5.99 -3.68
N ALA A 84 -15.11 -5.71 -2.57
CA ALA A 84 -16.50 -6.08 -2.34
C ALA A 84 -17.49 -5.05 -2.91
N GLU A 85 -17.25 -3.75 -2.70
CA GLU A 85 -18.21 -2.69 -3.03
C GLU A 85 -18.02 -2.13 -4.43
N ILE A 86 -16.77 -1.94 -4.87
CA ILE A 86 -16.45 -1.29 -6.16
C ILE A 86 -16.33 -2.32 -7.28
N ASP A 87 -15.56 -3.39 -7.07
CA ASP A 87 -15.25 -4.42 -8.06
C ASP A 87 -16.16 -5.67 -7.98
N ASN A 88 -17.13 -5.73 -7.06
CA ASN A 88 -18.09 -6.84 -6.88
C ASN A 88 -17.44 -8.25 -6.89
N HIS A 89 -16.41 -8.41 -6.06
CA HIS A 89 -15.58 -9.61 -5.93
C HIS A 89 -14.81 -10.00 -7.21
N ALA A 90 -14.33 -9.02 -7.98
CA ALA A 90 -13.47 -9.28 -9.12
C ALA A 90 -12.16 -10.00 -8.76
N GLY A 91 -11.61 -10.69 -9.76
CA GLY A 91 -10.37 -11.46 -9.62
C GLY A 91 -9.12 -10.58 -9.42
N GLN A 92 -8.04 -11.24 -9.00
CA GLN A 92 -6.73 -10.65 -8.64
C GLN A 92 -6.27 -9.52 -9.57
N LYS A 93 -6.34 -9.75 -10.89
CA LYS A 93 -5.91 -8.78 -11.91
C LYS A 93 -6.70 -7.47 -11.85
N GLN A 94 -8.03 -7.54 -11.78
CA GLN A 94 -8.88 -6.34 -11.76
C GLN A 94 -8.68 -5.56 -10.46
N LEU A 95 -8.71 -6.23 -9.31
CA LEU A 95 -8.45 -5.57 -8.03
C LEU A 95 -7.07 -4.91 -8.01
N TRP A 96 -6.05 -5.53 -8.62
CA TRP A 96 -4.73 -4.91 -8.76
C TRP A 96 -4.73 -3.66 -9.64
N GLU A 97 -5.47 -3.66 -10.76
CA GLU A 97 -5.64 -2.44 -11.57
C GLU A 97 -6.33 -1.33 -10.74
N SER A 98 -7.45 -1.62 -10.07
CA SER A 98 -8.19 -0.67 -9.23
C SER A 98 -7.33 -0.10 -8.10
N VAL A 99 -6.57 -0.95 -7.41
CA VAL A 99 -5.65 -0.55 -6.32
C VAL A 99 -4.51 0.31 -6.86
N LYS A 100 -3.79 -0.15 -7.89
CA LYS A 100 -2.61 0.59 -8.42
C LYS A 100 -3.00 1.88 -9.15
N GLN A 101 -4.26 2.01 -9.58
CA GLN A 101 -4.79 3.26 -10.12
C GLN A 101 -4.90 4.34 -9.04
N ASN A 102 -5.28 3.99 -7.81
CA ASN A 102 -5.59 4.95 -6.75
C ASN A 102 -4.49 5.08 -5.67
N TRP A 103 -3.68 4.05 -5.44
CA TRP A 103 -2.76 3.99 -4.30
C TRP A 103 -1.31 3.68 -4.68
N SER A 104 -0.39 4.18 -3.87
CA SER A 104 1.05 3.89 -3.91
C SER A 104 1.47 3.03 -2.72
N PHE A 105 2.66 2.42 -2.79
CA PHE A 105 3.26 1.55 -1.76
C PHE A 105 2.48 0.25 -1.44
N VAL A 106 1.55 -0.16 -2.32
CA VAL A 106 0.93 -1.48 -2.29
C VAL A 106 1.70 -2.46 -3.19
N ARG A 107 1.88 -3.70 -2.74
CA ARG A 107 2.50 -4.78 -3.53
C ARG A 107 1.44 -5.73 -4.09
N GLN A 108 1.56 -6.08 -5.37
CA GLN A 108 0.64 -6.98 -6.07
C GLN A 108 0.48 -8.33 -5.33
N GLU A 109 1.58 -8.87 -4.79
CA GLU A 109 1.60 -10.12 -4.00
C GLU A 109 0.66 -10.11 -2.77
N ILE A 110 0.34 -8.93 -2.21
CA ILE A 110 -0.58 -8.77 -1.08
C ILE A 110 -2.02 -8.79 -1.59
N VAL A 111 -2.29 -8.12 -2.71
CA VAL A 111 -3.60 -8.10 -3.38
C VAL A 111 -3.99 -9.51 -3.85
N GLU A 112 -3.04 -10.25 -4.43
CA GLU A 112 -3.25 -11.63 -4.86
C GLU A 112 -3.57 -12.56 -3.68
N LYS A 113 -2.82 -12.45 -2.57
CA LYS A 113 -3.09 -13.19 -1.34
C LYS A 113 -4.44 -12.81 -0.74
N PHE A 114 -4.81 -11.54 -0.73
CA PHE A 114 -6.09 -11.06 -0.24
C PHE A 114 -7.25 -11.73 -1.00
N VAL A 115 -7.27 -11.68 -2.33
CA VAL A 115 -8.33 -12.30 -3.15
C VAL A 115 -8.35 -13.82 -2.99
N ASN A 116 -7.19 -14.48 -2.85
CA ASN A 116 -7.14 -15.92 -2.64
C ASN A 116 -7.69 -16.38 -1.29
N ASN A 117 -7.75 -15.50 -0.29
CA ASN A 117 -8.39 -15.76 1.01
C ASN A 117 -9.86 -15.30 1.07
N CYS A 118 -10.41 -14.72 -0.01
CA CYS A 118 -11.83 -14.38 -0.07
C CYS A 118 -12.68 -15.65 -0.27
N THR A 119 -13.51 -15.98 0.72
CA THR A 119 -14.42 -17.14 0.70
C THR A 119 -15.42 -17.08 -0.45
N ILE A 120 -15.99 -15.90 -0.74
CA ILE A 120 -16.93 -15.68 -1.85
C ILE A 120 -16.27 -15.98 -3.21
N CYS A 121 -15.03 -15.50 -3.42
CA CYS A 121 -14.27 -15.83 -4.63
C CYS A 121 -13.87 -17.30 -4.70
N ALA A 122 -13.56 -17.95 -3.56
CA ALA A 122 -13.24 -19.36 -3.51
C ALA A 122 -14.43 -20.24 -3.97
N THR A 123 -15.65 -19.94 -3.53
CA THR A 123 -16.86 -20.65 -3.97
C THR A 123 -17.20 -20.42 -5.45
N ARG A 124 -16.84 -19.26 -6.02
CA ARG A 124 -17.06 -18.95 -7.45
C ARG A 124 -16.03 -19.57 -8.39
N LYS A 125 -14.88 -20.06 -7.92
CA LYS A 125 -13.93 -20.78 -8.77
C LYS A 125 -14.58 -22.08 -9.23
N PRO A 126 -14.76 -22.34 -10.54
CA PRO A 126 -15.24 -23.63 -10.98
C PRO A 126 -14.27 -24.70 -10.47
N SER A 127 -14.79 -25.71 -9.77
CA SER A 127 -14.02 -26.91 -9.52
C SER A 127 -13.61 -27.48 -10.88
N PHE A 128 -12.31 -27.58 -11.12
CA PHE A 128 -11.78 -28.36 -12.23
C PHE A 128 -12.14 -29.83 -11.97
N HIS A 129 -13.33 -30.24 -12.40
CA HIS A 129 -13.57 -31.62 -12.75
C HIS A 129 -12.87 -31.86 -14.09
N PRO A 130 -11.85 -32.74 -14.14
CA PRO A 130 -11.42 -33.28 -15.41
C PRO A 130 -12.64 -33.98 -16.02
N LEU A 131 -13.01 -33.59 -17.24
CA LEU A 131 -13.93 -34.42 -18.02
C LEU A 131 -13.20 -35.73 -18.28
N ALA A 132 -13.65 -36.80 -17.62
CA ALA A 132 -13.14 -38.14 -17.89
C ALA A 132 -13.32 -38.43 -19.39
N SER A 133 -12.20 -38.74 -20.03
CA SER A 133 -12.09 -39.13 -21.44
C SER A 133 -11.68 -40.59 -21.52
#